data_AF-A0AA91YQE6-F1
#
_entry.id   AF-A0AA91YQE6-F1
#
_cell.length_a   1.000
_cell.length_b   1.000
_cell.length_c   1.000
_cell.angle_alpha   90.00
_cell.angle_beta   90.00
_cell.angle_gamma   90.00
#
_symmetry.space_group_name_H-M   'P 1'
#
loop_
_entity.id
_entity.type
_entity.pdbx_description
1 polymer ?
#
loop_
_entity_poly.entity_id
_entity_poly.type
_entity_poly.pdbx_seq_one_letter_code
_entity_poly.pdbx_strand_id
1 'polypeptide(L)'
;VIVYFYPAAMTPGCTTQAVDFTAHLDDFTTAGYDVLGISPDPVDKLQKFVTKESLTLTLLSDESKGIMKAYGAYGPKNVYGKE
;
A
#
# COMPACT_ATOMS: atom_id res chain seq x y z
N VAL A 1 10.36 -10.28 4.43
CA VAL A 1 9.35 -9.53 3.65
C VAL A 1 8.59 -8.59 4.58
N ILE A 2 8.54 -7.31 4.23
CA ILE A 2 7.74 -6.26 4.87
C ILE A 2 6.46 -6.11 4.03
N VAL A 3 5.31 -6.26 4.66
CA VAL A 3 4.00 -6.03 4.03
C VAL A 3 3.33 -4.85 4.73
N TYR A 4 3.00 -3.80 3.99
CA TYR A 4 2.27 -2.65 4.53
C TYR A 4 0.94 -2.47 3.81
N PHE A 5 -0.09 -2.15 4.58
CA PHE A 5 -1.46 -1.97 4.08
C PHE A 5 -1.81 -0.49 4.07
N TYR A 6 -2.40 -0.02 2.98
CA TYR A 6 -2.86 1.37 2.85
C TYR A 6 -4.27 1.45 2.28
N PRO A 7 -5.08 2.45 2.68
CA PRO A 7 -6.51 2.48 2.36
C PRO A 7 -6.83 2.85 0.91
N ALA A 8 -6.04 3.71 0.27
CA ALA A 8 -6.29 4.18 -1.09
C ALA A 8 -5.04 4.81 -1.73
N ALA A 9 -4.69 4.34 -2.93
CA ALA A 9 -3.65 4.91 -3.78
C ALA A 9 -3.95 6.38 -4.12
N MET A 10 -2.89 7.16 -4.29
CA MET A 10 -2.93 8.59 -4.68
C MET A 10 -3.62 9.52 -3.66
N THR A 11 -3.76 9.10 -2.40
CA THR A 11 -4.14 9.99 -1.30
C THR A 11 -2.89 10.55 -0.60
N PRO A 12 -2.91 11.78 -0.05
CA PRO A 12 -1.68 12.44 0.42
C PRO A 12 -0.82 11.58 1.36
N GLY A 13 -1.40 10.98 2.39
CA GLY A 13 -0.67 10.12 3.33
C GLY A 13 -0.15 8.83 2.71
N CYS A 14 -0.91 8.19 1.82
CA CYS A 14 -0.48 6.95 1.15
C CYS A 14 0.61 7.24 0.11
N THR A 15 0.53 8.39 -0.57
CA THR A 15 1.58 8.87 -1.47
C THR A 15 2.88 9.10 -0.70
N THR A 16 2.85 9.83 0.41
CA THR A 16 4.04 10.03 1.26
C THR A 16 4.67 8.71 1.68
N GLN A 17 3.86 7.75 2.17
CA GLN A 17 4.36 6.44 2.60
C GLN A 17 5.01 5.65 1.45
N ALA A 18 4.37 5.59 0.27
CA ALA A 18 4.89 4.84 -0.87
C ALA A 18 6.17 5.46 -1.45
N VAL A 19 6.24 6.80 -1.52
CA VAL A 19 7.44 7.51 -1.96
C VAL A 19 8.59 7.31 -0.97
N ASP A 20 8.32 7.32 0.34
CA ASP A 20 9.34 7.08 1.37
C ASP A 20 9.92 5.65 1.30
N PHE A 21 9.06 4.64 1.10
CA PHE A 21 9.52 3.27 0.85
C PHE A 21 10.33 3.14 -0.44
N THR A 22 9.94 3.85 -1.51
CA THR A 22 10.70 3.88 -2.77
C THR A 22 12.09 4.45 -2.53
N ALA A 23 12.20 5.56 -1.80
CA ALA A 23 13.46 6.26 -1.55
C ALA A 23 14.48 5.42 -0.75
N HIS A 24 13.98 4.51 0.11
CA HIS A 24 14.81 3.67 0.99
C HIS A 24 14.77 2.18 0.60
N LEU A 25 14.27 1.83 -0.59
CA LEU A 25 14.11 0.43 -1.00
C LEU A 25 15.46 -0.32 -1.02
N ASP A 26 16.54 0.35 -1.38
CA ASP A 26 17.90 -0.20 -1.38
C ASP A 26 18.39 -0.57 0.03
N ASP A 27 18.02 0.21 1.05
CA ASP A 27 18.36 -0.08 2.45
C ASP A 27 17.64 -1.36 2.92
N PHE A 28 16.37 -1.50 2.59
CA PHE A 28 15.58 -2.69 2.92
C PHE A 28 16.08 -3.93 2.20
N THR A 29 16.35 -3.83 0.89
CA THR A 29 16.84 -4.96 0.10
C THR A 29 18.25 -5.39 0.51
N THR A 30 19.14 -4.45 0.83
CA THR A 30 20.48 -4.74 1.40
C THR A 30 20.37 -5.46 2.74
N ALA A 31 19.37 -5.12 3.55
CA ALA A 31 19.08 -5.79 4.81
C ALA A 31 18.35 -7.15 4.65
N GLY A 32 18.06 -7.57 3.41
CA GLY A 32 17.40 -8.85 3.11
C GLY A 32 15.87 -8.82 3.17
N TYR A 33 15.25 -7.64 3.06
CA TYR A 33 13.79 -7.50 3.05
C TYR A 33 13.27 -7.04 1.69
N ASP A 34 12.27 -7.77 1.17
CA ASP A 34 11.36 -7.24 0.15
C ASP A 34 10.29 -6.36 0.79
N VAL A 35 9.83 -5.32 0.10
CA VAL A 35 8.73 -4.43 0.54
C VAL A 35 7.55 -4.55 -0.42
N LEU A 36 6.38 -4.89 0.14
CA LEU A 36 5.12 -5.03 -0.61
C LEU A 36 4.05 -4.10 -0.03
N GLY A 37 3.42 -3.29 -0.89
CA GLY A 37 2.25 -2.48 -0.54
C GLY A 37 0.95 -3.14 -0.98
N ILE A 38 -0.05 -3.21 -0.10
CA ILE A 38 -1.38 -3.78 -0.42
C ILE A 38 -2.49 -2.77 -0.17
N SER A 39 -3.38 -2.60 -1.14
CA SER A 39 -4.60 -1.80 -1.00
C SER A 39 -5.78 -2.44 -1.73
N PRO A 40 -7.03 -1.99 -1.49
CA PRO A 40 -8.19 -2.51 -2.20
C PRO A 40 -8.37 -1.87 -3.59
N ASP A 41 -7.36 -1.13 -4.09
CA ASP A 41 -7.45 -0.45 -5.38
C ASP A 41 -7.23 -1.44 -6.54
N PRO A 42 -7.97 -1.30 -7.65
CA PRO A 42 -7.78 -2.14 -8.82
C PRO A 42 -6.41 -1.94 -9.46
N VAL A 43 -5.94 -2.95 -10.19
CA VAL A 43 -4.60 -2.96 -10.82
C VAL A 43 -4.37 -1.75 -11.72
N ASP A 44 -5.37 -1.29 -12.47
CA ASP A 44 -5.23 -0.13 -13.36
C ASP A 44 -4.94 1.17 -12.59
N LYS A 45 -5.53 1.32 -11.39
CA LYS A 45 -5.28 2.45 -10.50
C LYS A 45 -3.89 2.36 -9.86
N LEU A 46 -3.46 1.15 -9.48
CA LEU A 46 -2.11 0.93 -8.97
C LEU A 46 -1.05 1.23 -10.03
N GLN A 47 -1.26 0.82 -11.29
CA GLN A 47 -0.36 1.16 -12.39
C GLN A 47 -0.24 2.67 -12.58
N LYS A 48 -1.35 3.41 -12.55
CA LYS A 48 -1.34 4.88 -12.59
C LYS A 48 -0.56 5.48 -11.43
N PHE A 49 -0.70 4.93 -10.22
CA PHE A 49 0.00 5.40 -9.03
C PHE A 49 1.52 5.19 -9.15
N VAL A 50 1.94 3.99 -9.60
CA VAL A 50 3.35 3.67 -9.89
C VAL A 50 3.95 4.64 -10.90
N THR A 51 3.28 4.84 -12.04
CA THR A 51 3.78 5.75 -13.08
C THR A 51 3.81 7.20 -12.61
N LYS A 52 2.77 7.66 -11.91
CA LYS A 52 2.65 9.06 -11.51
C LYS A 52 3.70 9.46 -10.48
N GLU A 53 3.94 8.62 -9.49
CA GLU A 53 4.86 8.93 -8.37
C GLU A 53 6.24 8.27 -8.56
N SER A 54 6.49 7.66 -9.72
CA SER A 54 7.75 6.96 -10.05
C SER A 54 8.16 5.90 -9.02
N LEU A 55 7.18 5.13 -8.55
CA LEU A 55 7.39 4.12 -7.51
C LEU A 55 8.16 2.91 -8.07
N THR A 56 9.08 2.37 -7.27
CA THR A 56 9.87 1.17 -7.60
C THR A 56 9.49 -0.04 -6.75
N LEU A 57 8.72 0.16 -5.67
CA LEU A 57 8.17 -0.92 -4.86
C LEU A 57 7.05 -1.68 -5.59
N THR A 58 6.85 -2.94 -5.19
CA THR A 58 5.75 -3.75 -5.71
C THR A 58 4.45 -3.45 -4.97
N LEU A 59 3.40 -3.11 -5.71
CA LEU A 59 2.05 -2.88 -5.20
C LEU A 59 1.10 -4.01 -5.62
N LEU A 60 0.27 -4.48 -4.69
CA LEU A 60 -0.68 -5.56 -4.89
C LEU A 60 -2.12 -5.06 -4.71
N SER A 61 -2.99 -5.46 -5.64
CA SER A 61 -4.44 -5.23 -5.54
C SER A 61 -5.08 -6.34 -4.69
N ASP A 62 -5.84 -5.93 -3.66
CA ASP A 62 -6.77 -6.79 -2.93
C ASP A 62 -8.20 -6.23 -3.01
N GLU A 63 -8.74 -6.14 -4.23
CA GLU A 63 -10.11 -5.67 -4.49
C GLU A 63 -11.18 -6.40 -3.63
N SER A 64 -10.95 -7.69 -3.34
CA SER A 64 -11.83 -8.51 -2.48
C SER A 64 -11.74 -8.16 -0.98
N LYS A 65 -10.65 -7.50 -0.58
CA LYS A 65 -10.22 -7.25 0.81
C LYS A 65 -9.97 -8.55 1.59
N GLY A 66 -9.81 -9.68 0.92
CA GLY A 66 -9.64 -10.99 1.54
C GLY A 66 -8.33 -11.08 2.32
N ILE A 67 -7.24 -10.57 1.74
CA ILE A 67 -5.91 -10.54 2.38
C ILE A 67 -5.90 -9.51 3.49
N MET A 68 -6.42 -8.30 3.25
CA MET A 68 -6.45 -7.26 4.29
C MET A 68 -7.27 -7.71 5.52
N LYS A 69 -8.38 -8.43 5.31
CA LYS A 69 -9.16 -9.04 6.41
C LYS A 69 -8.40 -10.15 7.12
N ALA A 70 -7.72 -11.03 6.38
CA ALA A 70 -6.92 -12.12 6.97
C ALA A 70 -5.78 -11.59 7.86
N TYR A 71 -5.22 -10.42 7.53
CA TYR A 71 -4.21 -9.74 8.33
C TYR A 71 -4.77 -8.82 9.43
N GLY A 72 -6.10 -8.67 9.54
CA GLY A 72 -6.72 -7.72 10.47
C GLY A 72 -6.46 -6.24 10.13
N ALA A 73 -6.00 -5.95 8.90
CA ALA A 73 -5.66 -4.62 8.41
C ALA A 73 -6.84 -3.88 7.77
N TYR A 74 -8.03 -4.48 7.77
CA TYR A 74 -9.26 -3.89 7.26
C TYR A 74 -10.43 -4.11 8.21
N GLY A 75 -11.17 -3.06 8.50
CA GLY A 75 -12.30 -3.08 9.42
C GLY A 75 -13.13 -1.78 9.34
N PRO A 76 -14.25 -1.73 10.07
CA PRO A 76 -15.07 -0.53 10.13
C PRO A 76 -14.25 0.64 10.66
N LYS A 77 -14.40 1.80 10.01
CA LYS A 77 -13.91 3.06 10.56
C LYS A 77 -15.08 3.75 11.21
N ASN A 78 -15.00 3.95 12.52
CA ASN A 78 -16.00 4.71 13.25
C ASN A 78 -15.78 6.20 12.93
N VAL A 79 -16.55 6.75 11.98
CA VAL A 79 -16.42 8.13 11.53
C VAL A 79 -17.60 8.90 12.10
N TYR A 80 -17.32 9.74 13.11
CA TYR A 80 -18.33 10.54 13.82
C TYR A 80 -19.48 9.72 14.45
N GLY A 81 -19.16 8.57 15.05
CA GLY A 81 -20.15 7.72 15.74
C GLY A 81 -21.05 6.91 14.81
N LYS A 82 -20.68 6.82 13.53
CA LYS A 82 -21.25 5.87 12.57
C LYS A 82 -20.18 4.87 12.17
N GLU A 83 -20.50 3.60 12.38
CA GLU A 83 -19.73 2.45 11.86
C GLU A 83 -20.03 2.17 10.39
#